data_AF-A0A9E5E1C2-F1
#
_entry.id   AF-A0A9E5E1C2-F1
#
_cell.length_a   1.000
_cell.length_b   1.000
_cell.length_c   1.000
_cell.angle_alpha   90.00
_cell.angle_beta   90.00
_cell.angle_gamma   90.00
#
_symmetry.space_group_name_H-M   'P 1'
#
loop_
_entity.id
_entity.type
_entity.pdbx_description
1 polymer ?
#
loop_
_entity_poly.entity_id
_entity_poly.type
_entity_poly.pdbx_seq_one_letter_code
_entity_poly.pdbx_strand_id
1 'polypeptide(L)'
;MLRAIQNLSIKPQFILSDAFKIPGLTIPIKAIICGDRTVKSIAAASIVAKVSRDQYMIKMHELYPEYGFADHKGYGTKQHQRALKKFGPSPIHRMSYRPIKMFIKKSPQNESCEWRRELEAG
;
A
#
# COMPACT_ATOMS: atom_id res chain seq x y z
N MET A 1 3.40 8.83 -10.76
CA MET A 1 4.28 9.01 -11.94
C MET A 1 4.45 10.48 -12.30
N LEU A 2 3.39 11.25 -12.58
CA LEU A 2 3.50 12.68 -12.94
C LEU A 2 4.32 13.52 -11.95
N ARG A 3 4.04 13.40 -10.64
CA ARG A 3 4.81 14.08 -9.58
C ARG A 3 6.32 13.78 -9.63
N ALA A 4 6.70 12.54 -9.95
CA ALA A 4 8.11 12.15 -10.01
C ALA A 4 8.82 12.84 -11.18
N ILE A 5 8.16 12.97 -12.34
CA ILE A 5 8.68 13.69 -13.50
C ILE A 5 8.80 15.19 -13.21
N GLN A 6 7.80 15.77 -12.55
CA GLN A 6 7.79 17.19 -12.19
C GLN A 6 8.95 17.56 -11.25
N ASN A 7 9.33 16.63 -10.35
CA ASN A 7 10.41 16.80 -9.38
C ASN A 7 11.81 16.53 -9.95
N LEU A 8 11.96 16.20 -11.23
CA LEU A 8 13.29 16.10 -11.85
C LEU A 8 13.88 17.51 -12.03
N SER A 9 15.13 17.65 -11.60
CA SER A 9 15.95 18.85 -11.84
C SER A 9 16.19 19.06 -13.33
N ILE A 10 16.44 17.98 -14.06
CA ILE A 10 16.61 17.98 -15.51
C ILE A 10 15.28 17.59 -16.16
N LYS A 11 14.75 18.46 -17.02
CA LYS A 11 13.50 18.17 -17.74
C LYS A 11 13.74 17.17 -18.87
N PRO A 12 13.06 16.01 -18.88
CA PRO A 12 13.24 15.03 -19.93
C PRO A 12 12.56 15.50 -21.23
N GLN A 13 13.19 15.22 -22.37
CA GLN A 13 12.60 15.46 -23.69
C GLN A 13 11.73 14.29 -24.17
N PHE A 14 11.93 13.10 -23.59
CA PHE A 14 11.22 11.87 -23.93
C PHE A 14 11.10 10.97 -22.70
N ILE A 15 10.00 10.24 -22.56
CA ILE A 15 9.75 9.33 -21.44
C ILE A 15 9.53 7.90 -21.92
N LEU A 16 10.19 6.97 -21.23
CA LEU A 16 9.92 5.53 -21.32
C LEU A 16 9.23 5.10 -20.02
N SER A 17 8.08 4.46 -20.12
CA SER A 17 7.31 3.99 -18.96
C SER A 17 7.06 2.49 -19.05
N ASP A 18 6.99 1.84 -17.88
CA ASP A 18 6.61 0.45 -17.79
C ASP A 18 5.09 0.29 -17.92
N ALA A 19 4.65 -0.30 -19.03
CA ALA A 19 3.27 -0.65 -19.41
C ALA A 19 2.21 0.47 -19.50
N PHE A 20 2.42 1.65 -18.91
CA PHE A 20 1.35 2.66 -18.76
C PHE A 20 1.69 4.01 -19.40
N LYS A 21 0.69 4.61 -20.06
CA LYS A 21 0.74 6.05 -20.39
C LYS A 21 0.45 6.89 -19.14
N ILE A 22 0.93 8.13 -19.14
CA ILE A 22 0.71 9.08 -18.04
C ILE A 22 -0.26 10.15 -18.54
N PRO A 23 -1.51 10.18 -18.05
CA PRO A 23 -2.46 11.22 -18.41
C PRO A 23 -1.96 12.62 -18.04
N GLY A 24 -2.23 13.61 -18.90
CA GLY A 24 -1.89 15.02 -18.65
C GLY A 24 -0.41 15.37 -18.86
N LEU A 25 0.37 14.48 -19.48
CA LEU A 25 1.78 14.75 -19.81
C LEU A 25 1.91 15.28 -21.24
N THR A 26 2.59 16.41 -21.41
CA THR A 26 2.88 17.03 -22.72
C THR A 26 4.16 16.49 -23.36
N ILE A 27 5.04 15.89 -22.56
CA ILE A 27 6.31 15.32 -23.02
C ILE A 27 6.01 14.01 -23.78
N PRO A 28 6.62 13.77 -24.96
CA PRO A 28 6.49 12.52 -25.69
C PRO A 28 6.80 11.30 -24.82
N ILE A 29 5.95 10.28 -24.91
CA ILE A 29 6.03 9.08 -24.07
C ILE A 29 5.80 7.80 -24.88
N LYS A 30 6.61 6.78 -24.58
CA LYS A 30 6.40 5.41 -25.05
C LYS A 30 6.24 4.46 -23.86
N ALA A 31 5.08 3.81 -23.79
CA ALA A 31 4.82 2.74 -22.83
C ALA A 31 5.35 1.41 -23.40
N ILE A 32 6.12 0.69 -22.59
CA ILE A 32 6.76 -0.58 -22.97
C ILE A 32 6.31 -1.64 -21.98
N ILE A 33 5.67 -2.69 -22.46
CA ILE A 33 5.24 -3.83 -21.65
C ILE A 33 6.48 -4.56 -21.14
N CYS A 34 6.56 -4.82 -19.83
CA CYS A 34 7.74 -5.42 -19.18
C CYS A 34 9.01 -4.63 -19.50
N GLY A 35 8.91 -3.30 -19.47
CA GLY A 35 10.01 -2.41 -19.84
C GLY A 35 11.19 -2.52 -18.87
N ASP A 36 10.93 -2.91 -17.63
CA ASP A 36 11.94 -3.19 -16.61
C ASP A 36 12.90 -4.32 -16.99
N ARG A 37 12.48 -5.26 -17.85
CA ARG A 37 13.32 -6.36 -18.34
C ARG A 37 14.19 -6.00 -19.53
N THR A 38 13.82 -4.96 -20.28
CA THR A 38 14.36 -4.69 -21.62
C THR A 38 14.99 -3.30 -21.76
N VAL A 39 14.62 -2.36 -20.88
CA VAL A 39 15.07 -0.95 -20.95
C VAL A 39 15.79 -0.59 -19.66
N LYS A 40 17.07 -0.23 -19.79
CA LYS A 40 17.95 0.08 -18.65
C LYS A 40 17.42 1.22 -17.77
N SER A 41 16.86 2.27 -18.36
CA SER A 41 16.31 3.41 -17.59
C SER A 41 15.04 3.04 -16.81
N ILE A 42 14.19 2.17 -17.35
CA ILE A 42 13.02 1.64 -16.64
C ILE A 42 13.48 0.73 -15.50
N ALA A 43 14.43 -0.17 -15.76
CA ALA A 43 15.01 -1.04 -14.73
C ALA A 43 15.61 -0.22 -13.56
N ALA A 44 16.39 0.81 -13.87
CA ALA A 44 16.96 1.71 -12.86
C ALA A 44 15.87 2.43 -12.05
N ALA A 45 14.82 2.94 -12.70
CA ALA A 45 13.68 3.56 -12.02
C ALA A 45 12.94 2.57 -11.09
N SER A 46 12.77 1.32 -11.52
CA SER A 46 12.15 0.25 -10.72
C SER A 46 12.96 -0.07 -9.46
N ILE A 47 14.30 -0.11 -9.56
CA ILE A 47 15.19 -0.30 -8.41
C ILE A 47 15.02 0.85 -7.42
N VAL A 48 15.13 2.10 -7.88
CA VAL A 48 14.99 3.29 -7.03
C VAL A 48 13.62 3.30 -6.34
N ALA A 49 12.54 3.02 -7.08
CA ALA A 49 11.19 2.98 -6.52
C ALA A 49 11.04 1.88 -5.45
N LYS A 50 11.57 0.68 -5.71
CA LYS A 50 11.49 -0.46 -4.79
C LYS A 50 12.27 -0.21 -3.51
N VAL A 51 13.54 0.21 -3.61
CA VAL A 51 14.39 0.49 -2.45
C VAL A 51 13.79 1.60 -1.60
N SER A 52 13.35 2.70 -2.22
CA SER A 52 12.74 3.82 -1.50
C SER A 52 11.47 3.40 -0.76
N ARG A 53 10.61 2.60 -1.41
CA ARG A 53 9.39 2.08 -0.79
C ARG A 53 9.71 1.16 0.38
N ASP A 54 10.67 0.27 0.24
CA ASP A 54 11.00 -0.69 1.28
C ASP A 54 11.58 -0.01 2.53
N GLN A 55 12.39 1.03 2.34
CA GLN A 55 12.87 1.91 3.43
C GLN A 55 11.70 2.63 4.10
N TYR A 56 10.74 3.17 3.35
CA TYR A 56 9.55 3.78 3.91
C TYR A 56 8.76 2.78 4.78
N MET A 57 8.56 1.55 4.32
CA MET A 57 7.82 0.54 5.09
C MET A 57 8.58 0.11 6.36
N ILE A 58 9.91 0.12 6.36
CA ILE A 58 10.72 -0.10 7.58
C ILE A 58 10.48 1.03 8.58
N LYS A 59 10.50 2.30 8.15
CA LYS A 59 10.18 3.43 9.03
C LYS A 59 8.75 3.36 9.57
N MET A 60 7.80 2.90 8.75
CA MET A 60 6.43 2.69 9.22
C MET A 60 6.31 1.56 10.24
N HIS A 61 7.22 0.59 10.22
CA HIS A 61 7.26 -0.45 11.26
C HIS A 61 7.70 0.10 12.61
N GLU A 62 8.59 1.11 12.63
CA GLU A 62 8.96 1.79 13.88
C GLU A 62 7.74 2.48 14.53
N LEU A 63 6.85 3.04 13.70
CA LEU A 63 5.63 3.72 14.15
C LEU A 63 4.48 2.75 14.47
N TYR A 64 4.43 1.61 13.76
CA TYR A 64 3.36 0.62 13.86
C TYR A 64 3.96 -0.80 13.91
N PRO A 65 4.68 -1.15 15.00
CA PRO A 65 5.44 -2.39 15.09
C PRO A 65 4.55 -3.64 15.02
N GLU A 66 3.31 -3.55 15.48
CA GLU A 66 2.35 -4.64 15.58
C GLU A 66 1.94 -5.25 14.22
N TYR A 67 2.16 -4.53 13.11
CA TYR A 67 1.78 -4.99 11.78
C TYR A 67 2.87 -5.79 11.08
N GLY A 68 4.16 -5.62 11.41
CA GLY A 68 5.27 -6.31 10.74
C GLY A 68 5.67 -5.72 9.38
N PHE A 69 5.46 -4.41 9.15
CA PHE A 69 5.74 -3.76 7.87
C PHE A 69 7.18 -3.88 7.37
N ALA A 70 8.16 -4.05 8.28
CA ALA A 70 9.55 -4.26 7.93
C ALA A 70 9.76 -5.57 7.13
N ASP A 71 8.93 -6.59 7.33
CA ASP A 71 9.07 -7.87 6.64
C ASP A 71 8.31 -7.87 5.32
N HIS A 72 6.99 -7.69 5.40
CA HIS A 72 6.10 -7.89 4.27
C HIS A 72 5.79 -6.61 3.49
N LYS A 73 6.35 -5.44 3.86
CA LYS A 73 6.25 -4.18 3.10
C LYS A 73 4.80 -3.75 2.76
N GLY A 74 3.85 -4.14 3.61
CA GLY A 74 2.42 -3.88 3.44
C GLY A 74 1.66 -4.86 2.54
N TYR A 75 2.31 -5.91 2.00
CA TYR A 75 1.62 -7.00 1.30
C TYR A 75 0.74 -7.79 2.28
N GLY A 76 -0.37 -8.35 1.79
CA GLY A 76 -1.40 -9.03 2.59
C GLY A 76 -1.01 -10.45 3.04
N THR A 77 0.16 -10.62 3.65
CA THR A 77 0.63 -11.92 4.16
C THR A 77 -0.24 -12.41 5.31
N LYS A 78 -0.11 -13.70 5.66
CA LYS A 78 -0.82 -14.28 6.82
C LYS A 78 -0.52 -13.52 8.12
N GLN A 79 0.73 -13.09 8.30
CA GLN A 79 1.15 -12.26 9.44
C GLN A 79 0.38 -10.93 9.47
N HIS A 80 0.35 -10.22 8.34
CA HIS A 80 -0.33 -8.93 8.24
C HIS A 80 -1.84 -9.04 8.48
N GLN A 81 -2.48 -10.09 7.94
CA GLN A 81 -3.91 -10.35 8.17
C GLN A 81 -4.22 -10.66 9.65
N ARG A 82 -3.31 -11.33 10.37
CA ARG A 82 -3.47 -11.57 11.82
C ARG A 82 -3.37 -10.26 12.61
N ALA A 83 -2.41 -9.40 12.26
CA ALA A 83 -2.29 -8.08 12.88
C ALA A 83 -3.55 -7.24 12.64
N LEU A 84 -4.07 -7.18 11.41
CA LEU A 84 -5.33 -6.50 11.08
C LEU A 84 -6.53 -7.02 11.87
N LYS A 85 -6.61 -8.34 12.11
CA LYS A 85 -7.67 -8.94 12.94
C LYS A 85 -7.57 -8.52 14.41
N LYS A 86 -6.34 -8.36 14.93
CA LYS A 86 -6.08 -8.08 16.35
C LYS A 86 -6.13 -6.60 16.68
N PHE A 87 -5.58 -5.75 15.81
CA PHE A 87 -5.37 -4.33 16.08
C PHE A 87 -6.23 -3.41 15.20
N GLY A 88 -6.97 -3.96 14.23
CA GLY A 88 -7.67 -3.17 13.21
C GLY A 88 -6.71 -2.57 12.17
N PRO A 89 -7.20 -1.73 11.25
CA PRO A 89 -6.35 -1.03 10.27
C PRO A 89 -5.72 0.25 10.83
N SER A 90 -4.41 0.43 10.65
CA SER A 90 -3.69 1.68 10.94
C SER A 90 -3.91 2.79 9.89
N PRO A 91 -3.56 4.06 10.18
CA PRO A 91 -3.76 5.21 9.27
C PRO A 91 -3.10 5.07 7.89
N ILE A 92 -2.01 4.29 7.79
CA ILE A 92 -1.30 4.09 6.51
C ILE A 92 -1.90 2.99 5.65
N HIS A 93 -2.92 2.27 6.15
CA HIS A 93 -3.64 1.31 5.34
C HIS A 93 -4.48 2.02 4.27
N ARG A 94 -4.54 1.38 3.10
CA ARG A 94 -5.42 1.83 2.02
C ARG A 94 -6.85 1.42 2.34
N MET A 95 -7.58 2.31 3.02
CA MET A 95 -8.95 2.05 3.48
C MET A 95 -9.93 1.71 2.35
N SER A 96 -9.65 2.15 1.12
CA SER A 96 -10.45 1.80 -0.06
C SER A 96 -10.21 0.38 -0.59
N TYR A 97 -9.12 -0.28 -0.17
CA TYR A 97 -8.76 -1.60 -0.67
C TYR A 97 -9.67 -2.67 -0.07
N ARG A 98 -10.21 -3.56 -0.92
CA ARG A 98 -11.29 -4.50 -0.55
C ARG A 98 -11.00 -5.32 0.72
N PRO A 99 -9.80 -5.93 0.89
CA PRO A 99 -9.48 -6.66 2.12
C PRO A 99 -9.50 -5.78 3.38
N ILE A 100 -9.11 -4.51 3.27
CA ILE A 100 -9.08 -3.57 4.40
C ILE A 100 -10.48 -3.09 4.75
N LYS A 101 -11.33 -2.80 3.75
CA LYS A 101 -12.74 -2.42 3.97
C LYS A 101 -13.50 -3.40 4.86
N MET A 102 -13.18 -4.69 4.79
CA MET A 102 -13.81 -5.73 5.60
C MET A 102 -13.54 -5.58 7.10
N PHE A 103 -12.41 -4.97 7.48
CA PHE A 103 -12.06 -4.70 8.87
C PHE A 103 -12.66 -3.39 9.39
N ILE A 104 -12.93 -2.43 8.50
CA ILE A 104 -13.57 -1.15 8.86
C ILE A 104 -15.08 -1.33 9.13
N LYS A 105 -15.74 -2.22 8.39
CA LYS A 105 -17.18 -2.50 8.57
C LYS A 105 -17.51 -3.26 9.86
N LYS A 106 -16.49 -3.74 10.59
CA LYS A 106 -16.65 -4.38 11.90
C LYS A 106 -16.33 -3.38 13.01
N SER A 107 -17.16 -2.34 13.16
CA SER A 107 -17.24 -1.59 14.42
C SER A 107 -18.40 -2.17 15.24
N PRO A 108 -18.21 -2.50 16.53
CA PRO A 108 -19.22 -3.17 17.33
C PRO A 108 -20.30 -2.18 17.78
N GLN A 109 -21.47 -2.27 17.16
CA GLN A 109 -22.73 -1.93 17.80
C GLN A 109 -23.66 -3.12 17.57
N ASN A 110 -24.24 -3.64 18.65
CA ASN A 110 -25.05 -4.86 18.77
C ASN A 110 -24.32 -6.21 18.90
N GLU A 111 -23.49 -6.35 19.92
CA GLU A 111 -23.64 -7.52 20.79
C GLU A 111 -24.58 -7.12 21.93
N SER A 112 -25.89 -7.21 21.67
CA SER A 112 -26.88 -7.17 22.74
C SER A 112 -26.58 -8.32 23.70
N CYS A 113 -26.20 -7.97 24.92
CA CYS A 113 -25.95 -8.85 26.05
C CYS A 113 -26.86 -10.09 26.09
N GLU A 114 -26.33 -11.27 25.72
CA GLU A 114 -26.99 -12.55 26.02
C GLU A 114 -26.63 -13.11 27.40
N TRP A 115 -25.69 -12.50 28.14
CA TRP A 115 -25.32 -12.94 29.49
C TRP A 115 -26.32 -12.55 30.59
N ARG A 116 -27.35 -11.74 30.28
CA ARG A 116 -28.32 -11.25 31.27
C ARG A 116 -29.61 -12.08 31.39
N ARG A 117 -29.67 -13.28 30.79
CA ARG A 117 -30.81 -14.22 30.96
C ARG A 117 -30.63 -15.26 32.09
N GLU A 118 -29.47 -15.32 32.73
CA GLU A 118 -29.20 -16.32 33.79
C GLU A 118 -29.20 -15.76 35.22
N LEU A 119 -29.51 -14.48 35.43
CA LEU A 119 -29.56 -13.85 36.77
C LEU A 119 -30.97 -13.45 37.26
N GLU A 120 -32.02 -13.81 36.51
CA GLU A 120 -33.42 -13.63 36.94
C GLU A 120 -34.19 -14.98 37.05
N ALA A 121 -33.48 -16.11 36.95
CA ALA A 121 -34.02 -17.46 37.14
C ALA A 121 -33.54 -18.09 38.47
N GLY A 122 -33.46 -17.28 39.52
CA GLY A 122 -33.17 -17.71 40.90
C GLY A 122 -34.07 -16.97 41.87
#